data_AF-U5Q5C6-F1
#
_entry.id   AF-U5Q5C6-F1
#
_cell.length_a   1.000
_cell.length_b   1.000
_cell.length_c   1.000
_cell.angle_alpha   90.00
_cell.angle_beta   90.00
_cell.angle_gamma   90.00
#
_symmetry.space_group_name_H-M   'P 1'
#
loop_
_entity.id
_entity.type
_entity.pdbx_description
1 polymer ?
#
loop_
_entity_poly.entity_id
_entity_poly.type
_entity_poly.pdbx_seq_one_letter_code
_entity_poly.pdbx_strand_id
1 'polypeptide(L)'
;MTEMDSLKNFIDNNREAFEDNRLPLGHKMRFYVRGGVDMKKYLIAAAILLFGIVSPMLYNSYFNNGPEKYKKVLKEREGQITVLASSMDERDKKNILMILDQLVKETIPLEEQLPETLSSETKNEIITNYYKTKIEGADKLLAYAESIE
;
A
#
# COMPACT_ATOMS: atom_id res chain seq x y z
N MET A 1 -47.05 -1.71 -2.12
CA MET A 1 -45.85 -1.42 -2.92
C MET A 1 -44.73 -1.16 -1.95
N THR A 2 -43.73 -2.05 -1.90
CA THR A 2 -42.63 -1.91 -0.96
C THR A 2 -41.55 -1.00 -1.54
N GLU A 3 -40.80 -0.32 -0.68
CA GLU A 3 -39.71 0.58 -1.05
C GLU A 3 -38.68 -0.12 -1.96
N MET A 4 -38.49 -1.42 -1.75
CA MET A 4 -37.63 -2.30 -2.54
C MET A 4 -38.15 -2.54 -3.97
N ASP A 5 -39.47 -2.64 -4.16
CA ASP A 5 -40.09 -2.70 -5.50
C ASP A 5 -39.88 -1.38 -6.26
N SER A 6 -39.88 -0.26 -5.53
CA SER A 6 -39.65 1.08 -6.11
C SER A 6 -38.19 1.28 -6.51
N LEU A 7 -37.25 0.82 -5.68
CA LEU A 7 -35.81 0.91 -5.94
C LEU A 7 -35.41 -0.03 -7.08
N LYS A 8 -35.94 -1.25 -7.10
CA LYS A 8 -35.67 -2.21 -8.17
C LYS A 8 -36.19 -1.69 -9.51
N ASN A 9 -37.41 -1.16 -9.56
CA ASN A 9 -37.94 -0.53 -10.77
C ASN A 9 -37.15 0.71 -11.18
N PHE A 10 -36.64 1.50 -10.23
CA PHE A 10 -35.78 2.63 -10.53
C PHE A 10 -34.45 2.20 -11.16
N ILE A 11 -33.80 1.16 -10.64
CA ILE A 11 -32.55 0.62 -11.18
C ILE A 11 -32.79 0.00 -12.56
N ASP A 12 -33.82 -0.83 -12.71
CA ASP A 12 -34.13 -1.52 -13.96
C ASP A 12 -34.44 -0.51 -15.09
N ASN A 13 -35.13 0.59 -14.79
CA ASN A 13 -35.48 1.62 -15.78
C ASN A 13 -34.35 2.64 -16.08
N ASN A 14 -33.30 2.69 -15.27
CA ASN A 14 -32.15 3.60 -15.46
C ASN A 14 -30.84 2.84 -15.66
N ARG A 15 -30.91 1.56 -16.01
CA ARG A 15 -29.77 0.64 -16.12
C ARG A 15 -28.68 1.15 -17.07
N GLU A 16 -29.06 1.79 -18.16
CA GLU A 16 -28.11 2.41 -19.10
C GLU A 16 -27.25 3.50 -18.47
N ALA A 17 -27.74 4.22 -17.45
CA ALA A 17 -26.95 5.23 -16.74
C ALA A 17 -25.89 4.62 -15.80
N PHE A 18 -26.02 3.33 -15.47
CA PHE A 18 -25.04 2.58 -14.66
C PHE A 18 -24.09 1.73 -15.52
N GLU A 19 -24.54 1.30 -16.69
CA GLU A 19 -23.75 0.47 -17.63
C GLU A 19 -23.02 1.30 -18.71
N ASP A 20 -23.24 2.62 -18.78
CA ASP A 20 -22.33 3.49 -19.52
C ASP A 20 -20.97 3.48 -18.80
N ASN A 21 -19.98 2.83 -19.41
CA ASN A 21 -18.57 2.81 -18.97
C ASN A 21 -17.94 4.22 -18.80
N ARG A 22 -18.72 5.28 -19.02
CA ARG A 22 -18.37 6.67 -18.78
C ARG A 22 -18.83 7.07 -17.38
N LEU A 23 -17.84 7.16 -16.49
CA LEU A 23 -18.03 7.76 -15.17
C LEU A 23 -18.68 9.16 -15.29
N PRO A 24 -19.57 9.55 -14.37
CA PRO A 24 -20.22 10.85 -14.39
C PRO A 24 -19.21 12.00 -14.51
N LEU A 25 -19.56 13.06 -15.24
CA LEU A 25 -18.73 14.26 -15.36
C LEU A 25 -18.33 14.78 -13.96
N GLY A 26 -17.02 14.99 -13.77
CA GLY A 26 -16.44 15.41 -12.50
C GLY A 26 -16.12 14.27 -11.51
N HIS A 27 -16.37 13.00 -11.83
CA HIS A 27 -15.92 11.89 -10.97
C HIS A 27 -14.38 11.79 -10.94
N LYS A 28 -13.72 11.96 -12.10
CA LYS A 28 -12.26 12.07 -12.19
C LYS A 28 -11.73 13.26 -11.38
N MET A 29 -12.42 14.40 -11.42
CA MET A 29 -12.07 15.56 -10.60
C MET A 29 -12.26 15.31 -9.10
N ARG A 30 -13.23 14.50 -8.67
CA ARG A 30 -13.37 14.14 -7.24
C ARG A 30 -12.22 13.27 -6.72
N PHE A 31 -11.62 12.44 -7.57
CA PHE A 31 -10.37 11.73 -7.26
C PHE A 31 -9.16 12.67 -7.27
N TYR A 32 -9.05 13.57 -8.26
CA TYR A 32 -7.93 14.52 -8.37
C TYR A 32 -7.97 15.65 -7.32
N VAL A 33 -9.14 16.12 -6.89
CA VAL A 33 -9.29 17.24 -5.96
C VAL A 33 -9.02 16.82 -4.51
N ARG A 34 -9.13 15.52 -4.18
CA ARG A 34 -8.54 14.98 -2.93
C ARG A 34 -7.02 14.78 -3.02
N GLY A 35 -6.46 14.87 -4.22
CA GLY A 35 -5.05 14.65 -4.53
C GLY A 35 -4.38 15.93 -5.02
N GLY A 36 -4.26 16.95 -4.17
CA GLY A 36 -3.26 18.03 -4.33
C GLY A 36 -1.86 17.46 -4.12
N VAL A 37 -1.50 16.48 -4.92
CA VAL A 37 -0.50 15.48 -4.61
C VAL A 37 0.40 15.33 -5.81
N ASP A 38 1.67 15.67 -5.60
CA ASP A 38 2.72 15.69 -6.60
C ASP A 38 2.92 14.29 -7.21
N MET A 39 2.28 14.04 -8.37
CA MET A 39 2.22 12.74 -9.05
C MET A 39 3.60 12.09 -9.26
N LYS A 40 4.67 12.88 -9.36
CA LYS A 40 6.04 12.36 -9.51
C LYS A 40 6.49 11.57 -8.29
N LYS A 41 6.10 12.00 -7.09
CA LYS A 41 6.44 11.33 -5.82
C LYS A 41 5.70 10.00 -5.66
N TYR A 42 4.46 9.96 -6.15
CA TYR A 42 3.63 8.75 -6.11
C TYR A 42 4.01 7.75 -7.20
N LEU A 43 4.53 8.22 -8.34
CA LEU A 43 5.09 7.33 -9.37
C LEU A 43 6.35 6.60 -8.88
N ILE A 44 7.22 7.26 -8.12
CA ILE A 44 8.41 6.63 -7.52
C ILE A 44 7.98 5.60 -6.45
N ALA A 45 7.05 5.96 -5.57
CA ALA A 45 6.53 5.05 -4.55
C ALA A 45 5.74 3.87 -5.13
N ALA A 46 4.91 4.12 -6.16
CA ALA A 46 4.18 3.07 -6.87
C ALA A 46 5.12 2.16 -7.67
N ALA A 47 6.22 2.68 -8.22
CA ALA A 47 7.24 1.87 -8.85
C ALA A 47 7.95 0.95 -7.84
N ILE A 48 8.28 1.45 -6.64
CA ILE A 48 8.87 0.63 -5.56
C ILE A 48 7.90 -0.49 -5.13
N LEU A 49 6.61 -0.16 -4.97
CA LEU A 49 5.57 -1.13 -4.63
C LEU A 49 5.31 -2.14 -5.75
N LEU A 50 5.32 -1.72 -7.02
CA LEU A 50 5.13 -2.61 -8.17
C LEU A 50 6.34 -3.51 -8.42
N PHE A 51 7.58 -3.03 -8.22
CA PHE A 51 8.77 -3.87 -8.33
C PHE A 51 8.84 -4.93 -7.23
N GLY A 52 8.36 -4.63 -6.03
CA GLY A 52 8.31 -5.58 -4.91
C GLY A 52 7.29 -6.73 -5.07
N ILE A 53 6.35 -6.62 -6.01
CA ILE A 53 5.38 -7.67 -6.35
C ILE A 53 5.91 -8.59 -7.47
N VAL A 54 6.83 -8.09 -8.31
CA VAL A 54 7.27 -8.76 -9.56
C VAL A 54 8.66 -9.41 -9.43
N SER A 55 9.40 -9.21 -8.34
CA SER A 55 10.70 -9.86 -8.14
C SER A 55 10.58 -11.22 -7.45
N PRO A 56 10.87 -12.35 -8.13
CA PRO A 56 11.17 -13.59 -7.44
C PRO A 56 12.67 -13.67 -7.26
N MET A 57 13.26 -13.17 -6.17
CA MET A 57 14.63 -13.60 -5.81
C MET A 57 15.07 -13.30 -4.36
N LEU A 58 15.52 -14.38 -3.70
CA LEU A 58 16.53 -14.48 -2.63
C LEU A 58 16.23 -13.91 -1.24
N TYR A 59 15.24 -14.47 -0.56
CA TYR A 59 15.17 -14.37 0.92
C TYR A 59 14.87 -15.77 1.45
N ASN A 60 15.92 -16.57 1.61
CA ASN A 60 15.80 -17.98 1.99
C ASN A 60 16.54 -18.33 3.29
N SER A 61 16.77 -17.37 4.19
CA SER A 61 17.61 -17.64 5.38
C SER A 61 17.14 -17.05 6.72
N TYR A 62 15.95 -16.43 6.82
CA TYR A 62 15.51 -15.84 8.10
C TYR A 62 14.17 -16.36 8.66
N PHE A 63 13.47 -17.23 7.94
CA PHE A 63 12.00 -17.21 8.02
C PHE A 63 11.33 -18.59 8.11
N ASN A 64 11.28 -19.13 9.33
CA ASN A 64 10.38 -20.23 9.73
C ASN A 64 9.37 -19.79 10.81
N ASN A 65 9.25 -18.49 11.07
CA ASN A 65 8.38 -17.95 12.12
C ASN A 65 7.40 -16.98 11.47
N GLY A 66 6.12 -17.05 11.85
CA GLY A 66 4.99 -16.36 11.21
C GLY A 66 5.08 -14.83 11.13
N PRO A 67 3.97 -14.17 10.71
CA PRO A 67 3.97 -12.78 10.26
C PRO A 67 4.47 -11.76 11.29
N GLU A 68 4.33 -12.04 12.58
CA GLU A 68 4.79 -11.17 13.68
C GLU A 68 6.30 -10.85 13.64
N LYS A 69 7.13 -11.81 13.20
CA LYS A 69 8.56 -11.56 13.07
C LYS A 69 8.86 -10.54 11.97
N TYR A 70 8.08 -10.55 10.88
CA TYR A 70 8.24 -9.62 9.78
C TYR A 70 7.84 -8.20 10.18
N LYS A 71 6.73 -8.05 10.91
CA LYS A 71 6.32 -6.76 11.47
C LYS A 71 7.40 -6.15 12.36
N LYS A 72 8.04 -6.96 13.20
CA LYS A 72 9.16 -6.52 14.05
C LYS A 72 10.32 -6.00 13.21
N VAL A 73 10.74 -6.74 12.18
CA VAL A 73 11.83 -6.31 11.27
C VAL A 73 11.47 -5.02 10.55
N LEU A 74 10.23 -4.89 10.05
CA LEU A 74 9.77 -3.66 9.40
C LEU A 74 9.84 -2.45 10.35
N LYS A 75 9.45 -2.64 11.62
CA LYS A 75 9.54 -1.60 12.66
C LYS A 75 10.99 -1.23 13.00
N GLU A 76 11.90 -2.21 13.01
CA GLU A 76 13.33 -1.95 13.20
C GLU A 76 13.89 -1.10 12.05
N ARG A 77 13.50 -1.39 10.80
CA ARG A 77 13.88 -0.59 9.62
C ARG A 77 13.30 0.81 9.64
N GLU A 78 12.02 0.94 10.02
CA GLU A 78 11.39 2.24 10.23
C GLU A 78 12.20 3.12 11.20
N GLY A 79 12.62 2.55 12.33
CA GLY A 79 13.44 3.24 13.31
C GLY A 79 14.80 3.69 12.73
N GLN A 80 15.49 2.80 12.02
CA GLN A 80 16.79 3.11 11.39
C GLN A 80 16.67 4.25 10.38
N ILE A 81 15.70 4.16 9.47
CA ILE A 81 15.48 5.18 8.42
C ILE A 81 15.06 6.51 9.04
N THR A 82 14.24 6.51 10.11
CA THR A 82 13.83 7.73 10.79
C THR A 82 15.01 8.45 11.47
N VAL A 83 15.89 7.69 12.11
CA VAL A 83 17.12 8.24 12.72
C VAL A 83 18.03 8.81 11.65
N LEU A 84 18.27 8.07 10.57
CA LEU A 84 19.09 8.50 9.44
C LEU A 84 18.51 9.76 8.77
N ALA A 85 17.22 9.79 8.49
CA ALA A 85 16.57 10.96 7.91
C ALA A 85 16.64 12.21 8.81
N SER A 86 16.87 12.05 10.12
CA SER A 86 16.93 13.18 11.05
C SER A 86 18.24 13.98 10.95
N SER A 87 19.32 13.40 10.41
CA SER A 87 20.59 14.10 10.13
C SER A 87 20.63 14.77 8.75
N MET A 88 19.69 14.45 7.86
CA MET A 88 19.63 14.97 6.49
C MET A 88 19.08 16.40 6.40
N ASP A 89 19.26 17.04 5.24
CA ASP A 89 18.61 18.32 4.95
C ASP A 89 17.07 18.16 4.86
N GLU A 90 16.35 19.26 5.07
CA GLU A 90 14.89 19.25 5.17
C GLU A 90 14.16 18.72 3.93
N ARG A 91 14.74 18.87 2.73
CA ARG A 91 14.12 18.33 1.52
C ARG A 91 14.21 16.81 1.49
N ASP A 92 15.40 16.28 1.73
CA ASP A 92 15.67 14.85 1.62
C ASP A 92 15.04 14.09 2.78
N LYS A 93 15.13 14.62 4.00
CA LYS A 93 14.36 14.15 5.16
C LYS A 93 12.87 14.01 4.85
N LYS A 94 12.25 15.07 4.30
CA LYS A 94 10.82 15.04 3.98
C LYS A 94 10.48 13.98 2.92
N ASN A 95 11.34 13.81 1.92
CA ASN A 95 11.13 12.81 0.87
C ASN A 95 11.27 11.39 1.43
N ILE A 96 12.32 11.11 2.22
CA ILE A 96 12.55 9.80 2.84
C ILE A 96 11.40 9.44 3.78
N LEU A 97 11.00 10.34 4.69
CA LEU A 97 9.93 10.07 5.65
C LEU A 97 8.57 9.86 4.96
N MET A 98 8.29 10.56 3.86
CA MET A 98 7.08 10.36 3.08
C MET A 98 7.04 8.97 2.41
N ILE A 99 8.16 8.50 1.84
CA ILE A 99 8.23 7.15 1.25
C ILE A 99 8.14 6.11 2.36
N LEU A 100 8.78 6.34 3.52
CA LEU A 100 8.71 5.46 4.67
C LEU A 100 7.27 5.32 5.19
N ASP A 101 6.53 6.42 5.32
CA ASP A 101 5.11 6.40 5.75
C ASP A 101 4.27 5.55 4.79
N GLN A 102 4.52 5.64 3.48
CA GLN A 102 3.83 4.82 2.48
C GLN A 102 4.15 3.32 2.58
N LEU A 103 5.36 2.97 3.02
CA LEU A 103 5.77 1.57 3.21
C LEU A 103 5.21 0.99 4.50
N VAL A 104 5.23 1.74 5.59
CA VAL A 104 4.95 1.19 6.92
C VAL A 104 3.49 1.37 7.31
N LYS A 105 2.86 2.50 6.95
CA LYS A 105 1.54 2.85 7.45
C LYS A 105 0.44 2.11 6.70
N GLU A 106 -0.45 1.50 7.49
CA GLU A 106 -1.66 0.85 7.02
C GLU A 106 -2.86 1.52 7.68
N THR A 107 -3.88 1.85 6.89
CA THR A 107 -5.15 2.36 7.47
C THR A 107 -5.91 1.23 8.15
N ILE A 108 -5.83 0.03 7.59
CA ILE A 108 -6.40 -1.21 8.11
C ILE A 108 -5.31 -2.28 7.95
N PRO A 109 -4.93 -3.02 9.01
CA PRO A 109 -3.96 -4.11 8.90
C PRO A 109 -4.34 -5.13 7.83
N LEU A 110 -3.38 -5.68 7.08
CA LEU A 110 -3.70 -6.67 6.03
C LEU A 110 -4.46 -7.87 6.60
N GLU A 111 -4.16 -8.30 7.82
CA GLU A 111 -4.82 -9.43 8.49
C GLU A 111 -6.33 -9.24 8.58
N GLU A 112 -6.79 -8.01 8.78
CA GLU A 112 -8.20 -7.63 8.93
C GLU A 112 -8.91 -7.51 7.58
N GLN A 113 -8.15 -7.44 6.47
CA GLN A 113 -8.70 -7.34 5.12
C GLN A 113 -8.90 -8.71 4.46
N LEU A 114 -8.31 -9.78 5.00
CA LEU A 114 -8.39 -11.11 4.38
C LEU A 114 -9.73 -11.78 4.66
N PRO A 115 -10.38 -12.37 3.63
CA PRO A 115 -11.68 -13.01 3.80
C PRO A 115 -11.60 -14.22 4.74
N GLU A 116 -12.66 -14.41 5.52
CA GLU A 116 -12.77 -15.52 6.48
C GLU A 116 -12.72 -16.90 5.81
N THR A 117 -13.07 -16.98 4.53
CA THR A 117 -13.09 -18.21 3.73
C THR A 117 -11.71 -18.79 3.44
N LEU A 118 -10.62 -18.03 3.63
CA LEU A 118 -9.27 -18.53 3.42
C LEU A 118 -8.80 -19.37 4.62
N SER A 119 -8.08 -20.45 4.32
CA SER A 119 -7.41 -21.24 5.35
C SER A 119 -6.35 -20.41 6.08
N SER A 120 -6.07 -20.75 7.34
CA SER A 120 -5.03 -20.07 8.13
C SER A 120 -3.65 -20.15 7.47
N GLU A 121 -3.35 -21.23 6.77
CA GLU A 121 -2.11 -21.42 6.02
C GLU A 121 -2.00 -20.41 4.87
N THR A 122 -3.04 -20.30 4.03
CA THR A 122 -3.07 -19.35 2.92
C THR A 122 -3.03 -17.89 3.43
N LYS A 123 -3.75 -17.58 4.51
CA LYS A 123 -3.67 -16.25 5.14
C LYS A 123 -2.24 -15.94 5.59
N ASN A 124 -1.60 -16.88 6.30
CA ASN A 124 -0.23 -16.71 6.76
C ASN A 124 0.75 -16.51 5.60
N GLU A 125 0.60 -17.23 4.50
CA GLU A 125 1.43 -17.06 3.30
C GLU A 125 1.26 -15.66 2.71
N ILE A 126 0.01 -15.19 2.54
CA ILE A 126 -0.29 -13.85 2.00
C ILE A 126 0.31 -12.75 2.89
N ILE A 127 0.08 -12.82 4.20
CA ILE A 127 0.58 -11.83 5.16
C ILE A 127 2.12 -11.83 5.17
N THR A 128 2.72 -13.02 5.14
CA THR A 128 4.17 -13.18 5.10
C THR A 128 4.78 -12.54 3.86
N ASN A 129 4.24 -12.85 2.68
CA ASN A 129 4.73 -12.29 1.42
C ASN A 129 4.57 -10.77 1.39
N TYR A 130 3.44 -10.26 1.88
CA TYR A 130 3.19 -8.83 1.96
C TYR A 130 4.22 -8.08 2.81
N TYR A 131 4.47 -8.52 4.05
CA TYR A 131 5.45 -7.83 4.90
C TYR A 131 6.88 -8.04 4.41
N LYS A 132 7.19 -9.16 3.76
CA LYS A 132 8.48 -9.38 3.10
C LYS A 132 8.73 -8.32 2.03
N THR A 133 7.75 -8.05 1.17
CA THR A 133 7.83 -6.99 0.15
C THR A 133 8.04 -5.61 0.79
N LYS A 134 7.34 -5.32 1.89
CA LYS A 134 7.53 -4.05 2.62
C LYS A 134 8.93 -3.89 3.20
N ILE A 135 9.48 -4.96 3.78
CA ILE A 135 10.85 -4.96 4.31
C ILE A 135 11.85 -4.73 3.18
N GLU A 136 11.70 -5.39 2.03
CA GLU A 136 12.58 -5.17 0.88
C GLU A 136 12.52 -3.71 0.39
N GLY A 137 11.33 -3.12 0.35
CA GLY A 137 11.15 -1.70 0.06
C GLY A 137 11.87 -0.80 1.08
N ALA A 138 11.78 -1.13 2.36
CA ALA A 138 12.47 -0.40 3.43
C ALA A 138 14.00 -0.56 3.35
N ASP A 139 14.51 -1.76 3.06
CA ASP A 139 15.95 -2.00 2.86
C ASP A 139 16.50 -1.18 1.68
N LYS A 140 15.76 -1.11 0.57
CA LYS A 140 16.12 -0.25 -0.57
C LYS A 140 16.09 1.23 -0.22
N LEU A 141 15.09 1.67 0.55
CA LEU A 141 14.99 3.06 1.02
C LEU A 141 16.15 3.42 1.96
N LEU A 142 16.53 2.51 2.85
CA LEU A 142 17.67 2.66 3.74
C LEU A 142 18.97 2.80 2.95
N ALA A 143 19.24 1.88 2.02
CA ALA A 143 20.43 1.95 1.16
C ALA A 143 20.47 3.24 0.31
N TYR A 144 19.32 3.70 -0.17
CA TYR A 144 19.23 4.99 -0.86
C TYR A 144 19.55 6.16 0.07
N ALA A 145 18.97 6.18 1.27
CA ALA A 145 19.21 7.21 2.26
C ALA A 145 20.71 7.27 2.66
N GLU A 146 21.35 6.12 2.87
CA GLU A 146 22.80 6.03 3.15
C GLU A 146 23.67 6.54 2.00
N SER A 147 23.16 6.52 0.75
CA SER A 147 23.91 6.99 -0.42
C SER A 147 23.85 8.50 -0.65
N ILE A 148 22.93 9.19 0.02
CA ILE A 148 22.68 10.63 -0.13
C ILE A 148 22.96 11.45 1.14
N GLU A 149 23.25 10.79 2.27
CA GLU A 149 23.85 11.41 3.45
C GLU A 149 25.33 11.79 3.18
#